data_AF-A0AA38GMU2-F1
#
_entry.id   AF-A0AA38GMU2-F1
#
_cell.length_a   1.000
_cell.length_b   1.000
_cell.length_c   1.000
_cell.angle_alpha   90.00
_cell.angle_beta   90.00
_cell.angle_gamma   90.00
#
_symmetry.space_group_name_H-M   'P 1'
#
loop_
_entity.id
_entity.type
_entity.pdbx_description
1 polymer ?
#
loop_
_entity_poly.entity_id
_entity_poly.type
_entity_poly.pdbx_seq_one_letter_code
_entity_poly.pdbx_strand_id
1 'polypeptide(L)' 'LDPDIVVHNIVTLPDIKPVKQKLRKMHPRVALLVKEELQRLLSANFIQPIDYPQWVSNVVPVTKATGKI' A
#
# COMPACT_ATOMS: atom_id res chain seq x y z
N LEU A 1 11.08 -5.02 9.58
CA LEU A 1 10.09 -5.28 10.65
C LEU A 1 10.14 -6.76 10.91
N ASP A 2 10.25 -7.18 12.15
CA ASP A 2 10.37 -8.60 12.49
C ASP A 2 9.02 -9.09 13.05
N PRO A 3 8.27 -9.93 12.30
CA PRO A 3 7.01 -10.48 12.77
C PRO A 3 7.19 -11.40 13.99
N ASP A 4 8.40 -11.86 14.30
CA ASP A 4 8.66 -12.72 15.45
C ASP A 4 8.64 -11.95 16.78
N ILE A 5 8.73 -10.62 16.75
CA ILE A 5 8.68 -9.77 17.94
C ILE A 5 7.24 -9.67 18.45
N VAL A 6 6.34 -9.07 17.66
CA VAL A 6 4.91 -8.91 17.96
C VAL A 6 4.14 -8.70 16.65
N VAL A 7 3.00 -9.39 16.50
CA VAL A 7 2.01 -9.12 15.45
C VAL A 7 0.66 -8.82 16.08
N HIS A 8 0.04 -7.71 15.65
CA HIS A 8 -1.34 -7.40 16.02
C HIS A 8 -2.31 -7.92 14.95
N ASN A 9 -3.24 -8.77 15.37
CA ASN A 9 -4.31 -9.28 14.51
C ASN A 9 -5.53 -8.35 14.58
N ILE A 10 -5.85 -7.70 13.46
CA ILE A 10 -7.06 -6.90 13.32
C ILE A 10 -8.22 -7.84 12.99
N VAL A 11 -9.21 -7.94 13.88
CA VAL A 11 -10.41 -8.77 13.67
C VAL A 11 -11.33 -8.07 12.67
N THR A 12 -11.69 -8.77 11.60
CA THR A 12 -12.68 -8.31 10.62
C THR A 12 -14.02 -9.00 10.85
N LEU A 13 -15.13 -8.31 10.56
CA LEU A 13 -16.46 -8.91 10.58
C LEU A 13 -16.58 -9.98 9.47
N PRO A 14 -17.01 -11.21 9.79
CA PRO A 14 -16.98 -12.35 8.87
C PRO A 14 -17.90 -12.17 7.64
N ASP A 15 -19.01 -11.45 7.80
CA ASP A 15 -20.01 -11.27 6.74
C ASP A 15 -19.73 -10.09 5.80
N ILE A 16 -18.64 -9.35 6.03
CA ILE A 16 -18.29 -8.18 5.22
C ILE A 16 -17.51 -8.60 3.99
N LYS A 17 -18.08 -8.30 2.82
CA LYS A 17 -17.42 -8.56 1.55
C LYS A 17 -16.21 -7.62 1.36
N PRO A 18 -15.05 -8.15 0.94
CA PRO A 18 -13.90 -7.33 0.61
C PRO A 18 -14.21 -6.36 -0.54
N VAL A 19 -13.65 -5.15 -0.49
CA VAL A 19 -13.86 -4.12 -1.50
C VAL A 19 -12.65 -4.01 -2.41
N LYS A 20 -12.86 -4.21 -3.71
CA LYS A 20 -11.89 -3.90 -4.75
C LYS A 20 -12.12 -2.49 -5.28
N GLN A 21 -11.39 -1.51 -4.75
CA GLN A 21 -11.53 -0.13 -5.19
C GLN A 21 -11.08 0.02 -6.65
N LYS A 22 -11.82 0.83 -7.43
CA LYS A 22 -11.41 1.21 -8.79
C LYS A 22 -10.13 2.04 -8.71
N LEU A 23 -9.16 1.71 -9.57
CA LEU A 23 -7.88 2.43 -9.63
C LEU A 23 -8.11 3.90 -9.99
N ARG A 24 -7.54 4.81 -9.19
CA ARG A 24 -7.56 6.24 -9.48
C ARG A 24 -6.46 6.61 -10.47
N LYS A 25 -6.81 7.45 -11.45
CA LYS A 25 -5.82 8.03 -12.37
C LYS A 25 -4.91 8.99 -11.60
N MET A 26 -3.61 8.88 -11.83
CA MET A 26 -2.60 9.74 -11.22
C MET A 26 -1.89 10.52 -12.32
N HIS A 27 -1.46 11.75 -12.01
CA HIS A 27 -0.61 12.50 -12.92
C HIS A 27 0.71 11.74 -13.14
N PRO A 28 1.25 11.63 -14.38
CA PRO A 28 2.42 10.82 -14.69
C PRO A 28 3.64 11.07 -13.77
N ARG A 29 3.93 12.35 -13.49
CA ARG A 29 5.01 12.74 -12.57
C ARG A 29 4.82 12.15 -11.16
N VAL A 30 3.60 12.12 -10.65
CA VAL A 30 3.30 11.59 -9.32
C VAL A 30 3.33 10.06 -9.33
N ALA A 31 2.87 9.43 -10.41
CA ALA A 31 2.95 7.98 -10.57
C ALA A 31 4.40 7.47 -10.54
N LEU A 32 5.34 8.21 -11.13
CA LEU A 32 6.78 7.89 -11.06
C LEU A 32 7.30 7.92 -9.63
N LEU A 33 7.00 8.99 -8.88
CA LEU A 33 7.43 9.12 -7.48
C LEU A 33 6.83 8.02 -6.59
N VAL A 34 5.56 7.68 -6.80
CA VAL A 34 4.93 6.55 -6.08
C VAL A 34 5.60 5.23 -6.44
N LYS A 35 5.95 5.00 -7.71
CA LYS A 35 6.67 3.78 -8.12
C LYS A 35 8.03 3.68 -7.42
N GLU A 36 8.79 4.77 -7.36
CA GLU A 36 10.08 4.81 -6.65
C GLU A 36 9.93 4.47 -5.16
N GLU A 37 8.93 5.04 -4.49
CA GLU A 37 8.67 4.76 -3.08
C GLU A 37 8.23 3.32 -2.85
N LEU A 38 7.39 2.76 -3.73
CA LEU A 38 7.01 1.34 -3.66
C LEU A 38 8.23 0.42 -3.84
N GLN A 39 9.15 0.73 -4.75
CA GLN A 39 10.39 -0.04 -4.91
C GLN A 39 11.28 0.06 -3.66
N ARG A 40 11.36 1.23 -3.04
CA ARG A 40 12.10 1.44 -1.79
C ARG A 40 11.53 0.60 -0.65
N LEU A 41 10.20 0.58 -0.50
CA LEU A 41 9.50 -0.22 0.52
C LEU A 41 9.65 -1.72 0.27
N LEU A 42 9.55 -2.15 -0.99
CA LEU A 42 9.74 -3.54 -1.39
C LEU A 42 11.17 -4.01 -1.10
N SER A 43 12.18 -3.21 -1.47
CA SER A 43 13.60 -3.52 -1.22
C SER A 43 13.93 -3.60 0.27
N ALA A 44 13.21 -2.84 1.09
CA ALA A 44 13.36 -2.86 2.54
C ALA A 44 12.50 -3.95 3.23
N ASN A 45 11.85 -4.84 2.46
CA ASN A 45 10.95 -5.90 2.94
C ASN A 45 9.80 -5.37 3.83
N PHE A 46 9.35 -4.13 3.61
CA PHE A 46 8.18 -3.57 4.31
C PHE A 46 6.87 -4.01 3.65
N ILE A 47 6.89 -4.24 2.34
CA ILE A 47 5.74 -4.72 1.56
C ILE A 47 6.16 -5.94 0.74
N GLN A 48 5.17 -6.72 0.30
CA GLN A 48 5.37 -7.90 -0.54
C GLN A 48 4.28 -7.98 -1.61
N PRO A 49 4.55 -8.59 -2.78
CA PRO A 49 3.51 -8.88 -3.76
C PRO A 49 2.49 -9.88 -3.20
N ILE A 50 1.23 -9.74 -3.62
CA ILE A 50 0.15 -10.67 -3.29
C ILE A 50 -0.58 -11.07 -4.57
N ASP A 51 -0.82 -12.37 -4.72
CA ASP A 51 -1.49 -12.91 -5.90
C ASP A 51 -3.01 -12.94 -5.70
N TYR A 52 -3.73 -12.53 -6.74
CA TYR A 52 -5.20 -12.59 -6.84
C TYR A 52 -6.00 -12.04 -5.64
N PRO A 53 -5.73 -10.79 -5.19
CA PRO A 53 -6.42 -10.26 -4.02
C PRO A 53 -7.90 -9.96 -4.32
N GLN A 54 -8.77 -10.32 -3.37
CA GLN A 54 -10.21 -10.01 -3.40
C GLN A 54 -10.51 -8.55 -3.03
N TRP A 55 -9.53 -7.84 -2.47
CA TRP A 55 -9.59 -6.42 -2.10
C TRP A 55 -8.44 -5.65 -2.74
N VAL A 56 -8.66 -4.36 -3.01
CA VAL A 56 -7.61 -3.43 -3.46
C VAL A 56 -7.93 -2.06 -2.89
N SER A 57 -6.95 -1.44 -2.25
CA SER A 57 -7.03 -0.05 -1.80
C SER A 57 -6.15 0.85 -2.65
N ASN A 58 -6.63 2.06 -2.95
CA ASN A 58 -5.86 3.02 -3.74
C ASN A 58 -4.74 3.68 -2.93
N VAL A 59 -3.58 3.85 -3.55
CA VAL A 59 -2.50 4.69 -3.01
C VAL A 59 -2.89 6.17 -3.14
N VAL A 60 -2.69 6.92 -2.06
CA VAL A 60 -2.93 8.37 -2.02
C VAL A 60 -1.61 9.07 -1.68
N PRO A 61 -0.91 9.64 -2.67
CA PRO A 61 0.34 10.36 -2.42
C PRO A 61 0.06 11.68 -1.69
N VAL A 62 0.91 12.03 -0.74
CA VAL A 62 0.81 13.29 0.01
C VAL A 62 2.20 13.91 0.09
N THR A 63 2.32 15.19 -0.27
CA THR A 63 3.58 15.91 -0.14
C THR A 63 3.84 16.21 1.34
N LYS A 64 4.95 15.69 1.87
CA LYS A 64 5.45 16.03 3.21
C LYS A 64 6.07 17.42 3.23
N ALA A 65 6.18 18.02 4.41
CA ALA A 65 6.82 19.33 4.60
C ALA A 65 8.26 19.39 4.06
N THR A 66 8.95 18.26 3.96
CA THR A 66 10.29 18.14 3.36
C THR A 66 10.30 18.22 1.83
N GLY A 67 9.15 18.45 1.19
CA GLY A 67 8.99 18.47 -0.27
C GLY A 67 9.02 17.09 -0.95
N LYS A 68 9.11 16.01 -0.17
CA LYS A 68 9.02 14.62 -0.67
C LYS A 68 7.56 14.19 -0.71
N ILE A 69 7.20 13.36 -1.69
CA ILE A 69 5.97 12.55 -1.66
C ILE A 69 6.21 11.32 -0.77
#